data_AF-A0A7V9P9Z2-F1
#
_entry.id   AF-A0A7V9P9Z2-F1
#
_cell.length_a   1.000
_cell.length_b   1.000
_cell.length_c   1.000
_cell.angle_alpha   90.00
_cell.angle_beta   90.00
_cell.angle_gamma   90.00
#
_symmetry.space_group_name_H-M   'P 1'
#
loop_
_entity.id
_entity.type
_entity.pdbx_description
1 polymer ?
#
loop_
_entity_poly.entity_id
_entity_poly.type
_entity_poly.pdbx_seq_one_letter_code
_entity_poly.pdbx_strand_id
1 'polypeptide(L)'
;MALKKEKRRKSTSKKRVLSPGENDFADAPPSEITEARWSVVSFEKCAAKNLTYAEAAEKLKQLAEKKVAGLCIITDEAAARIENGRR
;
A
#
# COMPACT_ATOMS: atom_id res chain seq x y z
N MET A 1 -60.23 3.78 -1.64
CA MET A 1 -59.23 3.41 -0.61
C MET A 1 -58.71 2.02 -0.98
N ALA A 2 -57.46 1.71 -1.30
CA ALA A 2 -56.18 2.37 -1.15
C ALA A 2 -55.22 1.92 -2.28
N LEU A 3 -54.37 2.84 -2.75
CA LEU A 3 -53.27 2.61 -3.69
C LEU A 3 -52.17 1.74 -3.04
N LYS A 4 -51.58 0.80 -3.80
CA LYS A 4 -50.29 0.19 -3.39
C LYS A 4 -49.35 -0.10 -4.57
N LYS A 5 -48.65 0.97 -4.94
CA LYS A 5 -47.21 1.10 -5.21
C LYS A 5 -46.49 -0.03 -5.99
N GLU A 6 -46.17 0.35 -7.23
CA GLU A 6 -45.04 -0.04 -8.07
C GLU A 6 -43.80 -0.53 -7.30
N LYS A 7 -43.33 -1.74 -7.66
CA LYS A 7 -42.07 -2.32 -7.17
C LYS A 7 -41.10 -2.52 -8.34
N ARG A 8 -40.16 -1.57 -8.40
CA ARG A 8 -38.83 -1.62 -9.02
C ARG A 8 -38.35 -3.01 -9.46
N ARG A 9 -38.12 -3.13 -10.76
CA ARG A 9 -37.30 -4.20 -11.38
C ARG A 9 -35.88 -4.12 -10.80
N LYS A 10 -35.44 -5.14 -10.06
CA LYS A 10 -34.03 -5.36 -9.74
C LYS A 10 -33.51 -6.45 -10.66
N SER A 11 -32.66 -6.05 -11.59
CA SER A 11 -31.94 -6.93 -12.50
C SER A 11 -31.07 -7.89 -11.69
N THR A 12 -31.48 -9.16 -11.64
CA THR A 12 -30.68 -10.24 -11.08
C THR A 12 -29.54 -10.56 -12.05
N SER A 13 -28.43 -9.83 -11.91
CA SER A 13 -27.20 -10.16 -12.61
C SER A 13 -26.60 -11.42 -11.98
N LYS A 14 -26.74 -12.51 -12.74
CA LYS A 14 -26.37 -13.89 -12.40
C LYS A 14 -24.86 -13.97 -12.18
N LYS A 15 -24.41 -13.86 -10.93
CA LYS A 15 -23.01 -14.10 -10.56
C LYS A 15 -22.73 -15.60 -10.73
N ARG A 16 -21.90 -15.93 -11.73
CA ARG A 16 -21.42 -17.29 -12.01
C ARG A 16 -20.69 -17.82 -10.78
N VAL A 17 -21.16 -18.94 -10.26
CA VAL A 17 -20.42 -19.76 -9.30
C VAL A 17 -19.31 -20.44 -10.10
N LEU A 18 -18.04 -20.11 -9.81
CA LEU A 18 -16.90 -20.87 -10.30
C LEU A 18 -16.48 -21.87 -9.21
N SER A 19 -16.24 -23.11 -9.63
CA SER A 19 -15.87 -24.26 -8.80
C SER A 19 -14.56 -24.03 -8.04
N PRO A 20 -14.34 -24.70 -6.89
CA PRO A 20 -13.07 -24.66 -6.17
C PRO A 20 -12.11 -25.65 -6.85
N GLY A 21 -11.36 -25.17 -7.84
CA GLY A 21 -10.25 -25.89 -8.45
C GLY A 21 -8.97 -25.12 -8.19
N GLU A 22 -8.17 -25.63 -7.25
CA GLU A 22 -6.70 -25.53 -7.18
C GLU A 22 -6.09 -24.20 -7.66
N ASN A 23 -6.09 -23.22 -6.75
CA ASN A 23 -5.25 -22.04 -6.89
C ASN A 23 -3.87 -22.37 -6.29
N ASP A 24 -3.03 -23.11 -7.02
CA ASP A 24 -1.62 -23.42 -6.71
C ASP A 24 -0.69 -22.20 -6.60
N PHE A 25 -1.25 -20.98 -6.57
CA PHE A 25 -0.52 -19.73 -6.37
C PHE A 25 -0.37 -19.36 -4.88
N ALA A 26 -0.76 -20.24 -3.97
CA ALA A 26 -0.69 -20.01 -2.52
C ALA A 26 0.74 -20.07 -1.94
N ASP A 27 1.74 -20.43 -2.74
CA ASP A 27 3.17 -20.48 -2.35
C ASP A 27 4.02 -19.51 -3.17
N ALA A 28 3.48 -18.34 -3.53
CA ALA A 28 4.34 -17.25 -3.98
C ALA A 28 5.11 -16.73 -2.75
N PRO A 29 6.46 -16.67 -2.77
CA PRO A 29 7.20 -16.10 -1.67
C PRO A 29 6.72 -14.66 -1.42
N PRO A 30 6.68 -14.20 -0.15
CA PRO A 30 6.22 -12.86 0.18
C PRO A 30 7.00 -11.86 -0.65
N SER A 31 6.29 -11.07 -1.47
CA SER A 31 6.92 -10.08 -2.35
C SER A 31 7.79 -9.11 -1.54
N GLU A 32 8.91 -8.66 -2.09
CA GLU A 32 9.87 -7.72 -1.47
C GLU A 32 9.19 -6.45 -0.90
N ILE A 33 8.04 -6.07 -1.44
CA ILE A 33 7.20 -4.95 -0.96
C ILE A 33 6.69 -5.15 0.49
N THR A 34 6.55 -6.39 0.93
CA THR A 34 6.09 -6.79 2.26
C THR A 34 7.25 -6.97 3.25
N GLU A 35 8.50 -6.95 2.77
CA GLU A 35 9.66 -7.03 3.64
C GLU A 35 9.91 -5.70 4.35
N ALA A 36 10.33 -5.78 5.62
CA ALA A 36 10.72 -4.62 6.42
C ALA A 36 12.11 -4.11 6.01
N ARG A 37 12.23 -3.56 4.81
CA ARG A 37 13.50 -3.11 4.22
C ARG A 37 13.41 -1.71 3.58
N TRP A 38 12.30 -1.02 3.82
CA TRP A 38 12.01 0.29 3.25
C TRP A 38 12.28 1.39 4.27
N SER A 39 12.77 2.51 3.76
CA SER A 39 13.09 3.73 4.48
C SER A 39 12.39 4.91 3.84
N VAL A 40 11.86 5.81 4.65
CA VAL A 40 11.36 7.12 4.20
C VAL A 40 12.42 8.14 4.52
N VAL A 41 12.96 8.79 3.49
CA VAL A 41 13.94 9.86 3.63
C VAL A 41 13.31 11.20 3.23
N SER A 42 13.70 12.26 3.94
CA SER A 42 13.53 13.63 3.46
C SER A 42 14.85 14.13 2.89
N PHE A 43 14.82 15.33 2.31
CA PHE A 43 16.03 16.02 1.86
C PHE A 43 17.08 16.15 2.97
N GLU A 44 16.64 16.42 4.21
CA GLU A 44 17.51 16.67 5.35
C GLU A 44 17.93 15.41 6.10
N LYS A 45 17.13 14.34 6.16
CA LYS A 45 17.51 13.14 6.93
C LYS A 45 16.64 11.92 6.63
N CYS A 46 17.10 10.75 7.06
CA CYS A 46 16.25 9.57 7.16
C CYS A 46 15.18 9.80 8.23
N ALA A 47 13.90 9.75 7.84
CA ALA A 47 12.78 10.00 8.73
C ALA A 47 12.28 8.73 9.42
N ALA A 48 12.34 7.59 8.71
CA ALA A 48 12.05 6.26 9.24
C ALA A 48 12.75 5.18 8.41
N LYS A 49 13.03 4.03 9.01
CA LYS A 49 13.73 2.88 8.40
C LYS A 49 13.12 1.56 8.86
N ASN A 50 13.46 0.47 8.16
CA ASN A 50 13.00 -0.89 8.49
C ASN A 50 11.46 -1.01 8.48
N LEU A 51 10.83 -0.38 7.49
CA LEU A 51 9.39 -0.42 7.29
C LEU A 51 9.05 -1.36 6.14
N THR A 52 7.84 -1.92 6.16
CA THR A 52 7.23 -2.43 4.93
C THR A 52 6.89 -1.26 4.00
N TYR A 53 6.69 -1.52 2.70
CA TYR A 53 6.31 -0.45 1.78
C TYR A 53 4.98 0.21 2.16
N ALA A 54 4.03 -0.57 2.70
CA ALA A 54 2.74 -0.06 3.16
C ALA A 54 2.93 0.94 4.32
N GLU A 55 3.73 0.58 5.32
CA GLU A 55 4.07 1.46 6.44
C GLU A 55 4.87 2.69 5.99
N ALA A 56 5.79 2.52 5.03
CA ALA A 56 6.54 3.62 4.44
C ALA A 56 5.63 4.60 3.70
N ALA A 57 4.62 4.10 2.97
CA ALA A 57 3.63 4.92 2.29
C ALA A 57 2.75 5.70 3.28
N GLU A 58 2.31 5.06 4.38
CA GLU A 58 1.60 5.75 5.46
C GLU A 58 2.47 6.83 6.09
N LYS A 59 3.76 6.55 6.34
CA LYS A 59 4.68 7.54 6.89
C LYS A 59 4.94 8.69 5.94
N LEU A 60 5.08 8.42 4.65
CA LEU A 60 5.24 9.46 3.64
C LEU A 60 4.02 10.38 3.63
N LYS A 61 2.80 9.83 3.68
CA LYS A 61 1.56 10.61 3.77
C LYS A 61 1.54 11.51 5.01
N GLN A 62 1.85 10.95 6.18
CA GLN A 62 1.90 11.71 7.44
C GLN A 62 2.93 12.85 7.41
N LEU A 63 4.06 12.65 6.75
CA LEU A 63 5.11 13.67 6.60
C LEU A 63 4.74 14.72 5.54
N ALA A 64 4.06 14.31 4.48
CA ALA A 64 3.54 15.22 3.45
C ALA A 64 2.47 16.15 4.04
N GLU A 65 1.60 15.65 4.93
CA GLU A 65 0.63 16.47 5.68
C GLU A 65 1.32 17.52 6.56
N LYS A 66 2.52 17.22 7.06
CA LYS A 66 3.38 18.15 7.81
C LYS A 66 4.17 19.11 6.91
N LYS A 67 3.92 19.11 5.60
CA LYS A 67 4.61 19.93 4.57
C LYS A 67 6.13 19.70 4.53
N VAL A 68 6.59 18.50 4.87
CA VAL A 68 8.00 18.14 4.72
C VAL A 68 8.30 17.95 3.23
N ALA A 69 9.27 18.70 2.71
CA ALA A 69 9.67 18.62 1.31
C ALA A 69 10.67 17.48 1.05
N GLY A 70 10.72 17.01 -0.19
CA GLY A 70 11.72 16.02 -0.64
C GLY A 70 11.55 14.64 -0.01
N LEU A 71 10.32 14.19 0.20
CA LEU A 71 10.01 12.87 0.75
C LEU A 71 10.10 11.79 -0.33
N CYS A 72 10.92 10.77 -0.08
CA CYS A 72 11.06 9.60 -0.95
C CYS A 72 11.04 8.31 -0.13
N ILE A 73 10.44 7.26 -0.69
CA ILE A 73 10.57 5.89 -0.20
C ILE A 73 11.72 5.23 -0.96
N ILE A 74 12.72 4.75 -0.23
CA ILE A 74 13.88 4.05 -0.78
C ILE A 74 14.16 2.81 0.07
N THR A 75 15.06 1.94 -0.37
CA THR A 75 15.51 0.83 0.47
C THR A 75 16.44 1.30 1.58
N ASP A 76 16.51 0.55 2.69
CA ASP A 76 17.42 0.84 3.81
C ASP A 76 18.88 0.94 3.36
N GLU A 77 19.29 0.16 2.36
CA GLU A 77 20.63 0.21 1.77
C GLU A 77 20.89 1.55 1.07
N ALA A 78 19.94 2.04 0.28
CA ALA A 78 20.04 3.34 -0.36
C ALA A 78 20.08 4.47 0.68
N ALA A 79 19.27 4.37 1.74
CA ALA A 79 19.27 5.33 2.85
C ALA A 79 20.64 5.39 3.54
N ALA A 80 21.29 4.25 3.78
CA ALA A 80 22.63 4.19 4.36
C ALA A 80 23.70 4.87 3.48
N ARG A 81 23.58 4.78 2.14
CA ARG A 81 24.48 5.48 1.22
C ARG A 81 24.33 7.00 1.30
N ILE A 82 23.10 7.49 1.45
CA ILE A 82 22.82 8.92 1.60
C ILE A 82 23.41 9.46 2.91
N GLU A 83 23.29 8.70 4.00
CA GLU A 83 23.86 9.08 5.30
C GLU A 83 25.39 9.16 5.26
N ASN A 84 26.05 8.20 4.58
CA ASN A 84 27.50 8.15 4.46
C ASN A 84 28.09 9.15 3.45
N GLY A 85 27.31 9.64 2.48
CA GLY A 85 27.76 10.51 1.40
C GLY A 85 27.86 12.00 1.74
N ARG A 86 27.44 12.43 2.94
CA ARG A 86 27.43 13.84 3.36
C ARG A 86 28.74 14.33 4.00
N ARG A 87 29.88 13.76 3.60
CA ARG A 87 31.20 14.22 4.06
C ARG A 87 31.61 15.52 3.38
#